data_AF-A0A923RR88-F1
#
_entry.id   AF-A0A923RR88-F1
#
_cell.length_a   1.000
_cell.length_b   1.000
_cell.length_c   1.000
_cell.angle_alpha   90.00
_cell.angle_beta   90.00
_cell.angle_gamma   90.00
#
_symmetry.space_group_name_H-M   'P 1'
#
loop_
_entity.id
_entity.type
_entity.pdbx_description
1 polymer ?
#
loop_
_entity_poly.entity_id
_entity_poly.type
_entity_poly.pdbx_seq_one_letter_code
_entity_poly.pdbx_strand_id
1 'polypeptide(L)'
;MRAYSSLRQLEEKGIYVDEYLTNEREGVFIARLDCKRWGKNRNILAYFTFEDGSKVMASAWQNTGYLGIPEIEEGAMLTLTFERAKNGISYLRKVERNEGE
;
A
#
# COMPACT_ATOMS: atom_id res chain seq x y z
N MET A 1 -13.90 -0.24 4.98
CA MET A 1 -14.23 -0.36 3.53
C MET A 1 -13.51 -1.56 2.92
N ARG A 2 -14.21 -2.38 2.11
CA ARG A 2 -13.61 -3.54 1.40
C ARG A 2 -12.72 -3.05 0.25
N ALA A 3 -11.63 -3.77 -0.04
CA ALA A 3 -10.75 -3.48 -1.17
C ALA A 3 -11.47 -3.59 -2.52
N TYR A 4 -11.11 -2.74 -3.49
CA TYR A 4 -11.69 -2.74 -4.84
C TYR A 4 -11.36 -4.02 -5.62
N SER A 5 -12.22 -4.38 -6.57
CA SER A 5 -12.11 -5.65 -7.32
C SER A 5 -11.56 -5.49 -8.75
N SER A 6 -11.47 -4.27 -9.29
CA SER A 6 -10.99 -4.02 -10.65
C SER A 6 -10.34 -2.63 -10.81
N LEU A 7 -9.43 -2.50 -11.78
CA LEU A 7 -8.87 -1.23 -12.25
C LEU A 7 -9.96 -0.23 -12.65
N ARG A 8 -10.97 -0.72 -13.38
CA ARG A 8 -12.06 0.11 -13.88
C ARG A 8 -12.82 0.82 -12.76
N GLN A 9 -13.01 0.17 -11.61
CA GLN A 9 -13.67 0.79 -10.45
C GLN A 9 -12.84 1.91 -9.81
N LEU A 10 -11.50 1.84 -9.94
CA LEU A 10 -10.60 2.88 -9.48
C LEU A 10 -10.59 4.04 -10.46
N GLU A 11 -10.53 3.76 -11.77
CA GLU A 11 -10.60 4.77 -12.84
C GLU A 11 -11.92 5.55 -12.82
N GLU A 12 -13.06 4.88 -12.58
CA GLU A 12 -14.36 5.53 -12.39
C GLU A 12 -14.40 6.49 -11.19
N LYS A 13 -13.51 6.30 -10.22
CA LYS A 13 -13.30 7.19 -9.07
C LYS A 13 -12.18 8.22 -9.29
N GLY A 14 -11.58 8.26 -10.48
CA GLY A 14 -10.46 9.13 -10.80
C GLY A 14 -9.13 8.71 -10.17
N ILE A 15 -9.01 7.46 -9.73
CA ILE A 15 -7.79 6.91 -9.14
C ILE A 15 -6.99 6.19 -10.23
N TYR A 16 -5.96 6.86 -10.75
CA TYR A 16 -5.03 6.31 -11.73
C TYR A 16 -3.87 5.61 -11.02
N VAL A 17 -3.94 4.28 -10.93
CA VAL A 17 -2.93 3.50 -10.20
C VAL A 17 -1.61 3.34 -10.96
N ASP A 18 -1.55 3.73 -12.24
CA ASP A 18 -0.33 3.68 -13.07
C ASP A 18 0.74 4.67 -12.60
N GLU A 19 0.36 5.69 -11.83
CA GLU A 19 1.31 6.63 -11.22
C GLU A 19 2.02 6.05 -9.99
N TYR A 20 1.58 4.90 -9.47
CA TYR A 20 2.13 4.31 -8.26
C TYR A 20 3.18 3.24 -8.60
N LEU A 21 4.41 3.46 -8.13
CA LEU A 21 5.54 2.59 -8.40
C LEU A 21 5.90 1.72 -7.19
N THR A 22 6.54 0.57 -7.43
CA THR A 22 7.09 -0.22 -6.32
C THR A 22 8.24 0.55 -5.67
N ASN A 23 8.25 0.62 -4.34
CA ASN A 23 9.36 1.24 -3.63
C ASN A 23 10.63 0.40 -3.79
N GLU A 24 11.72 1.04 -4.18
CA GLU A 24 13.06 0.42 -4.24
C GLU A 24 13.88 0.73 -2.98
N ARG A 25 13.46 1.71 -2.18
CA ARG A 25 14.15 2.15 -0.98
C ARG A 25 13.78 1.28 0.23
N GLU A 26 14.77 0.89 1.00
CA GLU A 26 14.55 0.30 2.32
C GLU A 26 14.45 1.40 3.40
N GLY A 27 13.77 1.08 4.49
CA GLY A 27 13.60 1.97 5.63
C GLY A 27 12.15 2.15 6.04
N VAL A 28 11.93 3.14 6.90
CA VAL A 28 10.62 3.49 7.46
C VAL A 28 10.13 4.77 6.82
N PHE A 29 8.90 4.76 6.31
CA PHE A 29 8.29 5.86 5.59
C PHE A 29 6.91 6.16 6.16
N ILE A 30 6.60 7.45 6.32
CA ILE A 30 5.23 7.88 6.64
C ILE A 30 4.49 8.08 5.33
N ALA A 31 3.29 7.50 5.25
CA ALA A 31 2.49 7.51 4.05
C ALA A 31 1.00 7.49 4.35
N ARG A 32 0.23 8.15 3.50
CA ARG A 32 -1.23 8.05 3.50
C ARG A 32 -1.67 6.88 2.65
N LEU A 33 -2.58 6.04 3.15
CA LEU A 33 -3.25 5.03 2.33
C LEU A 33 -4.28 5.70 1.42
N ASP A 34 -4.02 5.79 0.12
CA ASP A 34 -4.98 6.38 -0.82
C ASP A 34 -6.10 5.39 -1.16
N CYS A 35 -5.73 4.16 -1.53
CA CYS A 35 -6.69 3.11 -1.81
C CYS A 35 -6.08 1.71 -1.70
N LYS A 36 -6.94 0.69 -1.72
CA LYS A 36 -6.54 -0.72 -1.70
C LYS A 36 -7.43 -1.56 -2.61
N ARG A 37 -6.82 -2.51 -3.33
CA ARG A 37 -7.54 -3.44 -4.23
C ARG A 37 -7.08 -4.88 -4.05
N TRP A 38 -7.93 -5.82 -4.43
CA TRP A 38 -7.55 -7.21 -4.56
C TRP A 38 -6.71 -7.42 -5.82
N GLY A 39 -5.51 -7.98 -5.63
CA GLY A 39 -4.65 -8.46 -6.70
C GLY A 39 -5.04 -9.87 -7.14
N LYS A 40 -4.52 -10.27 -8.31
CA LYS A 40 -4.85 -11.55 -8.95
C LYS A 40 -4.38 -12.78 -8.16
N ASN A 41 -3.37 -12.63 -7.30
CA ASN A 41 -2.72 -13.72 -6.58
C ASN A 41 -3.17 -13.82 -5.12
N ARG A 42 -4.43 -13.44 -4.82
CA ARG A 42 -4.96 -13.35 -3.44
C ARG A 42 -4.07 -12.49 -2.54
N ASN A 43 -3.48 -11.44 -3.11
CA ASN A 43 -2.76 -10.40 -2.40
C ASN A 43 -3.62 -9.12 -2.41
N ILE A 44 -3.37 -8.22 -1.47
CA ILE A 44 -3.91 -6.87 -1.51
C ILE A 44 -2.84 -5.95 -2.08
N LEU A 45 -3.20 -5.18 -3.09
CA LEU A 45 -2.39 -4.09 -3.62
C LEU A 45 -2.84 -2.82 -2.93
N ALA A 46 -1.96 -2.26 -2.10
CA ALA A 46 -2.18 -1.04 -1.38
C ALA A 46 -1.38 0.09 -2.02
N TYR A 47 -2.03 1.25 -2.14
CA TYR A 47 -1.52 2.43 -2.81
C TYR A 47 -1.38 3.53 -1.79
N PHE A 48 -0.17 4.07 -1.70
CA PHE A 48 0.20 5.04 -0.70
C PHE A 48 0.81 6.28 -1.34
N THR A 49 0.59 7.43 -0.72
CA THR A 49 1.32 8.66 -1.03
C THR A 49 2.19 9.00 0.18
N PHE A 50 3.50 9.08 -0.03
CA PHE A 50 4.47 9.51 0.99
C PHE A 50 4.33 11.00 1.29
N GLU A 51 4.87 11.44 2.43
CA GLU A 51 4.87 12.87 2.81
C GLU A 51 5.57 13.77 1.79
N ASP A 52 6.55 13.24 1.05
CA ASP A 52 7.25 13.94 -0.04
C ASP A 52 6.44 14.01 -1.34
N GLY A 53 5.23 13.43 -1.37
CA GLY A 53 4.35 13.37 -2.54
C GLY A 53 4.60 12.15 -3.44
N SER A 54 5.58 11.31 -3.14
CA SER A 54 5.87 10.12 -3.93
C SER A 54 4.75 9.08 -3.81
N LYS A 55 4.28 8.57 -4.96
CA LYS A 55 3.24 7.54 -5.03
C LYS A 55 3.86 6.15 -5.08
N VAL A 56 3.56 5.33 -4.07
CA VAL A 56 4.12 3.99 -3.89
C VAL A 56 3.02 2.93 -3.84
N MET A 57 3.25 1.83 -4.54
CA MET A 57 2.44 0.62 -4.47
C MET A 57 3.18 -0.47 -3.70
N ALA A 58 2.47 -1.15 -2.80
CA ALA A 58 2.97 -2.34 -2.12
C ALA A 58 1.96 -3.50 -2.15
N SER A 59 2.51 -4.71 -2.21
CA SER A 59 1.75 -5.96 -2.17
C SER A 59 1.76 -6.55 -0.77
N ALA A 60 0.58 -6.72 -0.18
CA ALA A 60 0.40 -7.42 1.08
C ALA A 60 -0.16 -8.83 0.82
N TRP A 61 0.55 -9.84 1.29
CA TRP A 61 0.27 -11.23 0.96
C TRP A 61 -0.52 -11.93 2.09
N GLN A 62 -1.30 -12.95 1.73
CA GLN A 62 -2.13 -13.68 2.71
C GLN A 62 -1.31 -14.35 3.83
N ASN A 63 -0.08 -14.80 3.54
CA ASN A 63 0.80 -15.46 4.52
C ASN A 63 1.31 -14.51 5.61
N THR A 64 1.16 -13.19 5.42
CA THR A 64 1.47 -12.18 6.44
C THR A 64 0.20 -11.60 7.07
N GLY A 65 -0.96 -12.25 6.87
CA GLY A 65 -2.25 -11.71 7.31
C GLY A 65 -2.60 -10.39 6.63
N TYR A 66 -2.08 -10.15 5.42
CA TYR A 66 -2.21 -8.87 4.70
C TYR A 66 -1.70 -7.65 5.47
N LEU A 67 -0.88 -7.84 6.51
CA LEU A 67 -0.33 -6.77 7.34
C LEU A 67 -1.41 -5.84 7.96
N GLY A 68 -2.64 -6.35 8.15
CA GLY A 68 -3.75 -5.55 8.70
C GLY A 68 -4.34 -4.50 7.74
N ILE A 69 -3.77 -4.32 6.54
CA ILE A 69 -4.25 -3.36 5.52
C ILE A 69 -5.75 -3.43 5.22
N PRO A 70 -6.41 -4.61 5.13
CA PRO A 70 -7.84 -4.63 4.82
C PRO A 70 -8.72 -3.95 5.88
N GLU A 71 -8.26 -3.86 7.12
CA GLU A 71 -8.98 -3.22 8.24
C GLU A 71 -8.73 -1.71 8.30
N ILE A 72 -7.65 -1.23 7.67
CA ILE A 72 -7.28 0.18 7.66
C ILE A 72 -8.18 0.99 6.71
N GLU A 73 -8.63 2.14 7.17
CA GLU A 73 -9.45 3.06 6.38
C GLU A 73 -8.63 3.82 5.33
N GLU A 74 -9.25 4.10 4.18
CA GLU A 74 -8.64 4.95 3.15
C GLU A 74 -8.52 6.38 3.70
N GLY A 75 -7.39 7.04 3.45
CA GLY A 75 -7.02 8.32 4.02
C GLY A 75 -6.23 8.25 5.33
N ALA A 76 -6.08 7.07 5.95
CA ALA A 76 -5.30 6.91 7.17
C ALA A 76 -3.80 7.19 6.94
N MET A 77 -3.16 7.87 7.90
CA MET A 77 -1.71 8.02 7.96
C MET A 77 -1.07 6.81 8.64
N LEU A 78 -0.07 6.26 7.97
CA LEU A 78 0.56 5.00 8.33
C LEU A 78 2.07 5.13 8.30
N THR A 79 2.71 4.36 9.16
CA THR A 79 4.15 4.12 9.13
C THR A 79 4.40 2.78 8.44
N LEU A 80 5.13 2.83 7.32
CA LEU A 80 5.42 1.70 6.44
C LEU A 80 6.89 1.31 6.58
N THR A 81 7.16 0.05 6.92
CA THR A 81 8.53 -0.48 6.95
C THR A 81 8.80 -1.31 5.70
N PHE A 82 9.74 -0.86 4.89
CA PHE A 82 10.21 -1.55 3.70
C PHE A 82 11.58 -2.18 3.96
N GLU A 83 11.75 -3.45 3.60
CA GLU A 83 13.03 -4.14 3.63
C GLU A 83 13.43 -4.58 2.22
N ARG A 84 14.69 -4.33 1.85
CA ARG A 84 15.21 -4.75 0.56
C ARG A 84 15.41 -6.25 0.52
N ALA A 85 14.77 -6.91 -0.44
CA ALA A 85 15.03 -8.32 -0.72
C ALA A 85 16.24 -8.50 -1.63
N LYS A 86 16.74 -9.74 -1.68
CA LYS A 86 17.90 -10.13 -2.51
C LYS A 86 17.73 -9.88 -4.01
N ASN A 87 16.49 -9.69 -4.48
CA ASN A 87 16.17 -9.37 -5.87
C ASN A 87 16.16 -7.86 -6.17
N GLY A 88 16.53 -7.01 -5.20
CA GLY A 88 16.59 -5.55 -5.36
C GLY A 88 15.25 -4.83 -5.12
N ILE A 89 14.15 -5.56 -4.97
CA ILE A 89 12.83 -4.99 -4.67
C ILE A 89 12.70 -4.80 -3.16
N SER A 90 12.21 -3.64 -2.73
CA SER A 90 11.90 -3.40 -1.32
C SER A 90 10.46 -3.78 -1.01
N TYR A 91 10.29 -4.80 -0.18
CA TYR A 91 8.99 -5.34 0.19
C TYR A 91 8.48 -4.70 1.47
N LEU A 92 7.17 -4.44 1.50
CA LEU A 92 6.49 -3.98 2.70
C LEU A 92 6.45 -5.12 3.74
N ARG A 93 7.00 -4.86 4.91
CA ARG A 93 7.15 -5.82 6.01
C ARG A 93 6.24 -5.53 7.18
N LYS A 94 5.99 -4.25 7.45
CA LYS A 94 5.18 -3.80 8.57
C LYS A 94 4.38 -2.57 8.17
N VAL A 95 3.16 -2.51 8.68
CA VAL A 95 2.26 -1.36 8.57
C VAL A 95 1.78 -1.04 9.97
N GLU A 96 1.99 0.19 10.41
CA GLU A 96 1.54 0.68 11.71
C GLU A 96 0.65 1.89 11.49
N ARG A 97 -0.47 1.97 12.20
CA ARG A 97 -1.32 3.15 12.16
C ARG A 97 -0.66 4.22 13.01
N ASN A 98 -0.44 5.41 12.44
CA ASN A 98 -0.14 6.57 13.26
C ASN A 98 -1.46 7.01 13.88
N GLU A 99 -1.79 6.44 15.02
CA GLU A 99 -2.79 7.01 15.92
C GLU A 99 -2.21 8.33 16.42
N GLY A 100 -2.59 9.43 15.77
CA GLY A 100 -2.46 10.73 16.40
C GLY A 100 -3.33 10.70 17.65
N GLU A 101 -2.70 10.89 18.81
CA GLU A 101 -3.38 11.20 20.09
C GLU A 101 -4.41 12.33 19.95
#